data_AF-A0A944XMH1-F1
#
_entry.id   AF-A0A944XMH1-F1
#
_cell.length_a   1.000
_cell.length_b   1.000
_cell.length_c   1.000
_cell.angle_alpha   90.00
_cell.angle_beta   90.00
_cell.angle_gamma   90.00
#
_symmetry.space_group_name_H-M   'P 1'
#
loop_
_entity.id
_entity.type
_entity.pdbx_description
1 polymer ?
#
loop_
_entity_poly.entity_id
_entity_poly.type
_entity_poly.pdbx_seq_one_letter_code
_entity_poly.pdbx_strand_id
1 'polypeptide(L)'
;LIKGKSAITREDIRWLKSNTKATSLLANTLYAQEAKESNAEETILYRNGIVTEASSSNVFIVKENCLYTHPKGPNILPGITRDAAITCAKALNIEVKEEKFTKNQLMEADEVWISSSTREILPITRIDDVSISNGHSGPIWSLVYDQYQSLKS
;
A
#
# COMPACT_ATOMS: atom_id res chain seq x y z
N LEU A 1 17.19 -5.43 -8.65
CA LEU A 1 15.76 -5.19 -8.34
C LEU A 1 15.21 -6.47 -7.73
N ILE A 2 14.49 -6.37 -6.61
CA ILE A 2 13.92 -7.56 -5.96
C ILE A 2 12.60 -7.93 -6.62
N LYS A 3 12.28 -9.22 -6.63
CA LYS A 3 10.95 -9.68 -7.00
C LYS A 3 10.00 -9.32 -5.85
N GLY A 4 9.06 -8.42 -6.10
CA GLY A 4 8.07 -8.01 -5.11
C GLY A 4 7.07 -9.12 -4.80
N LYS A 5 6.09 -8.79 -3.95
CA LYS A 5 5.00 -9.69 -3.58
C LYS A 5 3.77 -9.48 -4.47
N SER A 6 2.84 -10.42 -4.40
CA SER A 6 1.53 -10.34 -5.04
C SER A 6 0.47 -9.78 -4.09
N ALA A 7 -0.51 -9.09 -4.63
CA ALA A 7 -1.75 -8.74 -3.96
C ALA A 7 -2.97 -9.14 -4.80
N ILE A 8 -4.13 -9.23 -4.18
CA ILE A 8 -5.44 -9.26 -4.87
C ILE A 8 -6.20 -7.98 -4.54
N THR A 9 -7.22 -7.61 -5.32
CA THR A 9 -8.10 -6.48 -5.00
C THR A 9 -9.51 -6.91 -4.64
N ARG A 10 -10.12 -6.26 -3.64
CA ARG A 10 -11.51 -6.51 -3.27
C ARG A 10 -12.23 -5.20 -2.91
N GLU A 11 -13.54 -5.20 -3.08
CA GLU A 11 -14.38 -4.11 -2.59
C GLU A 11 -14.36 -4.08 -1.05
N ASP A 12 -14.25 -2.89 -0.46
CA ASP A 12 -14.10 -2.64 0.97
C ASP A 12 -15.45 -2.67 1.73
N ILE A 13 -15.77 -3.82 2.31
CA ILE A 13 -16.98 -4.06 3.11
C ILE A 13 -16.82 -3.66 4.58
N ARG A 14 -15.66 -3.14 4.99
CA ARG A 14 -15.42 -2.75 6.39
C ARG A 14 -16.28 -1.55 6.76
N TRP A 15 -16.53 -1.41 8.07
CA TRP A 15 -17.21 -0.25 8.63
C TRP A 15 -16.55 1.10 8.29
N LEU A 16 -17.25 2.21 8.50
CA LEU A 16 -16.80 3.57 8.17
C LEU A 16 -15.94 4.22 9.27
N LYS A 17 -15.21 3.42 10.06
CA LYS A 17 -14.37 3.86 11.20
C LYS A 17 -12.98 3.21 11.16
N SER A 18 -12.45 2.95 9.97
CA SER A 18 -11.12 2.33 9.76
C SER A 18 -9.97 3.17 10.33
N ASN A 19 -10.20 4.44 10.61
CA ASN A 19 -9.24 5.30 11.32
C ASN A 19 -9.04 4.92 12.80
N THR A 20 -9.89 4.06 13.36
CA THR A 20 -9.74 3.52 14.71
C THR A 20 -9.15 2.12 14.63
N LYS A 21 -8.04 1.88 15.34
CA LYS A 21 -7.44 0.55 15.47
C LYS A 21 -8.24 -0.30 16.47
N ALA A 22 -9.38 -0.81 16.04
CA ALA A 22 -10.28 -1.64 16.84
C ALA A 22 -9.97 -3.15 16.69
N THR A 23 -10.55 -3.97 17.57
CA THR A 23 -10.48 -5.45 17.50
C THR A 23 -11.64 -6.07 16.72
N SER A 24 -12.59 -5.26 16.23
CA SER A 24 -13.68 -5.69 15.32
C SER A 24 -13.16 -5.98 13.91
N LEU A 25 -12.30 -6.99 13.78
CA LEU A 25 -11.47 -7.24 12.58
C LEU A 25 -12.01 -8.34 11.65
N LEU A 26 -13.28 -8.76 11.78
CA LEU A 26 -13.82 -9.88 11.00
C LEU A 26 -13.60 -9.70 9.48
N ALA A 27 -13.95 -8.54 8.93
CA ALA A 27 -13.74 -8.26 7.50
C ALA A 27 -12.23 -8.26 7.13
N ASN A 28 -11.36 -7.68 7.96
CA ASN A 28 -9.91 -7.73 7.74
C ASN A 28 -9.39 -9.18 7.73
N THR A 29 -9.88 -10.03 8.64
CA THR A 29 -9.52 -11.45 8.71
C THR A 29 -9.98 -12.23 7.48
N LEU A 30 -11.20 -11.97 6.98
CA LEU A 30 -11.69 -12.58 5.73
C LEU A 30 -10.79 -12.23 4.54
N TYR A 31 -10.42 -10.96 4.40
CA TYR A 31 -9.51 -10.54 3.34
C TYR A 31 -8.10 -11.14 3.46
N ALA A 32 -7.56 -11.25 4.68
CA ALA A 32 -6.26 -11.87 4.90
C ALA A 32 -6.29 -13.38 4.57
N GLN A 33 -7.40 -14.06 4.89
CA GLN A 33 -7.61 -15.45 4.53
C GLN A 33 -7.71 -15.63 3.00
N GLU A 34 -8.46 -14.78 2.32
CA GLU A 34 -8.61 -14.83 0.86
C GLU A 34 -7.28 -14.55 0.13
N ALA A 35 -6.48 -13.59 0.62
CA ALA A 35 -5.13 -13.37 0.10
C ALA A 35 -4.29 -14.63 0.21
N LYS A 36 -4.30 -15.28 1.39
CA LYS A 36 -3.56 -16.52 1.64
C LYS A 36 -3.99 -17.65 0.69
N GLU A 37 -5.29 -17.83 0.51
CA GLU A 37 -5.86 -18.84 -0.41
C GLU A 37 -5.47 -18.55 -1.87
N SER A 38 -5.30 -17.28 -2.22
CA SER A 38 -4.87 -16.83 -3.55
C SER A 38 -3.35 -16.77 -3.72
N ASN A 39 -2.55 -17.23 -2.74
CA ASN A 39 -1.10 -17.07 -2.70
C ASN A 39 -0.63 -15.61 -2.88
N ALA A 40 -1.39 -14.67 -2.32
CA ALA A 40 -1.09 -13.25 -2.26
C ALA A 40 -0.64 -12.85 -0.85
N GLU A 41 0.21 -11.83 -0.78
CA GLU A 41 0.68 -11.24 0.47
C GLU A 41 -0.39 -10.36 1.11
N GLU A 42 -1.25 -9.75 0.29
CA GLU A 42 -2.25 -8.80 0.74
C GLU A 42 -3.51 -8.73 -0.15
N THR A 43 -4.61 -8.23 0.40
CA THR A 43 -5.81 -7.80 -0.31
C THR A 43 -5.97 -6.28 -0.27
N ILE A 44 -5.64 -5.61 -1.37
CA ILE A 44 -5.83 -4.15 -1.54
C ILE A 44 -7.32 -3.85 -1.70
N LEU A 45 -7.82 -2.94 -0.88
CA LEU A 45 -9.24 -2.63 -0.79
C LEU A 45 -9.59 -1.36 -1.57
N TYR A 46 -10.78 -1.34 -2.15
CA TYR A 46 -11.33 -0.18 -2.81
C TYR A 46 -12.81 0.01 -2.49
N ARG A 47 -13.29 1.26 -2.51
CA ARG A 47 -14.71 1.61 -2.35
C ARG A 47 -15.11 2.59 -3.43
N ASN A 48 -16.20 2.30 -4.15
CA ASN A 48 -16.65 3.12 -5.29
C ASN A 48 -15.51 3.39 -6.30
N GLY A 49 -14.70 2.36 -6.59
CA GLY A 49 -13.55 2.45 -7.49
C GLY A 49 -12.32 3.20 -6.94
N ILE A 50 -12.37 3.75 -5.73
CA ILE A 50 -11.25 4.45 -5.08
C ILE A 50 -10.54 3.51 -4.12
N VAL A 51 -9.22 3.38 -4.23
CA VAL A 51 -8.41 2.58 -3.32
C VAL A 51 -8.38 3.22 -1.94
N THR A 52 -8.63 2.45 -0.89
CA THR A 52 -8.54 2.92 0.50
C THR A 52 -7.19 2.53 1.09
N GLU A 53 -7.08 1.28 1.55
CA GLU A 53 -5.88 0.67 2.10
C GLU A 53 -5.92 -0.84 1.88
N ALA A 54 -4.99 -1.57 2.47
CA ALA A 54 -4.91 -3.02 2.44
C ALA A 54 -5.59 -3.63 3.70
N SER A 55 -5.84 -4.93 3.75
CA SER A 55 -6.47 -5.61 4.90
C SER A 55 -5.77 -5.31 6.24
N SER A 56 -4.44 -5.14 6.19
CA SER A 56 -3.59 -4.91 7.36
C SER A 56 -2.42 -3.95 7.09
N SER A 57 -2.48 -3.14 6.04
CA SER A 57 -1.38 -2.25 5.61
C SER A 57 -1.92 -1.01 4.90
N ASN A 58 -1.15 0.08 4.85
CA ASN A 58 -1.46 1.21 3.95
C ASN A 58 -0.93 0.94 2.54
N VAL A 59 -1.49 1.59 1.53
CA VAL A 59 -1.13 1.42 0.12
C VAL A 59 -0.53 2.72 -0.44
N PHE A 60 0.51 2.57 -1.25
CA PHE A 60 1.18 3.62 -1.97
C PHE A 60 1.27 3.25 -3.45
N ILE A 61 1.20 4.25 -4.33
CA ILE A 61 1.55 4.10 -5.74
C ILE A 61 2.57 5.16 -6.13
N VAL A 62 3.45 4.84 -7.07
CA VAL A 62 4.30 5.82 -7.76
C VAL A 62 3.78 5.99 -9.17
N LYS A 63 3.63 7.25 -9.57
CA LYS A 63 3.37 7.59 -10.97
C LYS A 63 4.17 8.83 -11.33
N GLU A 64 4.96 8.74 -12.40
CA GLU A 64 5.78 9.85 -12.91
C GLU A 64 6.66 10.49 -11.82
N ASN A 65 7.38 9.64 -11.07
CA ASN A 65 8.25 10.02 -9.94
C ASN A 65 7.55 10.69 -8.74
N CYS A 66 6.22 10.77 -8.72
CA CYS A 66 5.45 11.25 -7.58
C CYS A 66 4.85 10.07 -6.78
N LEU A 67 4.97 10.13 -5.45
CA LEU A 67 4.42 9.15 -4.52
C LEU A 67 3.02 9.57 -4.09
N TYR A 68 2.03 8.71 -4.32
CA TYR A 68 0.65 8.91 -3.92
C TYR A 68 0.25 7.94 -2.82
N THR A 69 -0.56 8.40 -1.87
CA THR A 69 -1.23 7.53 -0.88
C THR A 69 -2.56 8.15 -0.46
N HIS A 70 -3.55 7.34 -0.11
CA HIS A 70 -4.87 7.84 0.27
C HIS A 70 -4.76 8.82 1.47
N PRO A 71 -5.49 9.95 1.48
CA PRO A 71 -5.49 10.90 2.60
C PRO A 71 -5.99 10.25 3.89
N LYS A 72 -5.45 10.68 5.03
CA LYS A 72 -5.99 10.29 6.34
C LYS A 72 -7.45 10.69 6.45
N GLY A 73 -8.25 9.82 7.05
CA GLY A 73 -9.69 10.00 7.17
C GLY A 73 -10.36 8.71 7.60
N PRO A 74 -11.69 8.66 7.67
CA PRO A 74 -12.43 7.52 8.25
C PRO A 74 -12.24 6.18 7.50
N ASN A 75 -11.72 6.21 6.27
CA ASN A 75 -11.61 5.03 5.40
C ASN A 75 -10.26 4.31 5.48
N ILE A 76 -9.26 4.88 6.16
CA ILE A 76 -7.94 4.26 6.32
C ILE A 76 -7.43 4.40 7.75
N LEU A 77 -6.59 3.48 8.18
CA LEU A 77 -5.86 3.62 9.42
C LEU A 77 -4.68 4.60 9.22
N PRO A 78 -4.47 5.60 10.10
CA PRO A 78 -3.30 6.48 10.05
C PRO A 78 -2.06 5.73 10.56
N GLY A 79 -1.49 4.85 9.71
CA GLY A 79 -0.37 3.99 10.09
C GLY A 79 0.92 4.75 10.42
N ILE A 80 1.63 4.31 11.45
CA ILE A 80 2.92 4.91 11.85
C ILE A 80 4.00 4.65 10.79
N THR A 81 4.08 3.43 10.24
CA THR A 81 5.02 3.10 9.15
C THR A 81 4.73 3.91 7.88
N ARG A 82 3.45 4.20 7.61
CA ARG A 82 3.04 5.09 6.50
C ARG A 82 3.64 6.49 6.68
N ASP A 83 3.50 7.07 7.87
CA ASP A 83 4.03 8.40 8.15
C ASP A 83 5.57 8.42 8.10
N ALA A 84 6.23 7.35 8.55
CA ALA A 84 7.67 7.18 8.41
C ALA A 84 8.09 7.10 6.93
N ALA A 85 7.39 6.33 6.10
CA ALA A 85 7.64 6.24 4.66
C ALA A 85 7.48 7.59 3.95
N ILE A 86 6.42 8.35 4.26
CA ILE A 86 6.21 9.71 3.75
C ILE A 86 7.35 10.63 4.15
N THR A 87 7.78 10.56 5.41
CA THR A 87 8.89 11.38 5.93
C THR A 87 10.20 11.06 5.20
N CYS A 88 10.49 9.78 4.97
CA CYS A 88 11.66 9.34 4.20
C CYS A 88 11.61 9.83 2.75
N ALA A 89 10.46 9.70 2.09
CA ALA A 89 10.27 10.19 0.72
C ALA A 89 10.50 11.71 0.62
N LYS A 90 9.93 12.49 1.55
CA LYS A 90 10.13 13.94 1.61
C LYS A 90 11.59 14.33 1.85
N ALA A 91 12.31 13.61 2.72
CA ALA A 91 13.72 13.85 2.98
C ALA A 91 14.61 13.62 1.74
N LEU A 92 14.16 12.77 0.82
CA LEU A 92 14.80 12.48 -0.46
C LEU A 92 14.34 13.41 -1.59
N ASN A 93 13.57 14.46 -1.29
CA ASN A 93 12.96 15.37 -2.27
C ASN A 93 12.02 14.68 -3.27
N ILE A 94 11.43 13.54 -2.92
CA ILE A 94 10.37 12.91 -3.70
C ILE A 94 9.06 13.65 -3.43
N GLU A 95 8.35 14.03 -4.50
CA GLU A 95 7.04 14.66 -4.37
C GLU A 95 6.04 13.66 -3.77
N VAL A 96 5.36 14.04 -2.69
CA VAL A 96 4.36 13.20 -2.02
C VAL A 96 2.99 13.87 -2.05
N LYS A 97 2.00 13.17 -2.60
CA LYS A 97 0.60 13.58 -2.64
C LYS A 97 -0.27 12.64 -1.82
N GLU A 98 -0.84 13.17 -0.73
CA GLU A 98 -1.85 12.45 0.05
C GLU A 98 -3.23 12.58 -0.61
N GLU A 99 -3.35 12.01 -1.81
CA GLU A 99 -4.53 12.12 -2.68
C GLU A 99 -5.14 10.75 -2.99
N LYS A 100 -6.45 10.75 -3.27
CA LYS A 100 -7.18 9.54 -3.65
C LYS A 100 -6.77 9.12 -5.07
N PHE A 101 -6.65 7.82 -5.28
CA PHE A 101 -6.45 7.23 -6.60
C PHE A 101 -7.41 6.06 -6.83
N THR A 102 -7.75 5.84 -8.08
CA THR A 102 -8.68 4.79 -8.52
C THR A 102 -7.99 3.43 -8.59
N LYS A 103 -8.78 2.36 -8.63
CA LYS A 103 -8.28 1.01 -8.95
C LYS A 103 -7.56 0.98 -10.32
N ASN A 104 -8.03 1.73 -11.31
CA ASN A 104 -7.36 1.80 -12.61
C ASN A 104 -5.97 2.45 -12.49
N GLN A 105 -5.85 3.57 -11.77
CA GLN A 105 -4.57 4.20 -11.49
C GLN A 105 -3.62 3.31 -10.68
N LEU A 106 -4.14 2.45 -9.80
CA LEU A 106 -3.35 1.42 -9.11
C LEU A 106 -2.75 0.42 -10.11
N MET A 107 -3.53 -0.04 -11.09
CA MET A 107 -3.06 -1.00 -12.10
C MET A 107 -2.11 -0.37 -13.12
N GLU A 108 -2.22 0.94 -13.36
CA GLU A 108 -1.38 1.72 -14.28
C GLU A 108 -0.15 2.37 -13.61
N ALA A 109 0.06 2.12 -12.31
CA ALA A 109 1.16 2.68 -11.55
C ALA A 109 2.52 2.15 -12.02
N ASP A 110 3.55 2.99 -11.88
CA ASP A 110 4.93 2.61 -12.20
C ASP A 110 5.50 1.72 -11.07
N GLU A 111 5.08 1.97 -9.83
CA GLU A 111 5.36 1.12 -8.66
C GLU A 111 4.14 1.07 -7.71
N VAL A 112 3.96 -0.04 -6.99
CA VAL A 112 2.97 -0.16 -5.91
C VAL A 112 3.65 -0.71 -4.67
N TRP A 113 3.39 -0.13 -3.50
CA TRP A 113 3.96 -0.60 -2.24
C TRP A 113 2.89 -0.66 -1.15
N ILE A 114 3.14 -1.49 -0.15
CA ILE A 114 2.37 -1.51 1.10
C ILE A 114 3.26 -1.18 2.29
N SER A 115 2.66 -0.65 3.36
CA SER A 115 3.37 -0.42 4.61
C SER A 115 2.65 -0.93 5.85
N SER A 116 3.38 -1.61 6.75
CA SER A 116 2.89 -1.99 8.07
C SER A 116 4.05 -2.13 9.07
N SER A 117 3.75 -2.27 10.35
CA SER A 117 4.80 -2.46 11.37
C SER A 117 5.57 -3.77 11.21
N THR A 118 4.94 -4.81 10.65
CA THR A 118 5.57 -6.14 10.51
C THR A 118 6.19 -6.39 9.15
N ARG A 119 5.74 -5.65 8.12
CA ARG A 119 6.22 -5.78 6.73
C ARG A 119 7.06 -4.60 6.28
N GLU A 120 7.18 -3.58 7.11
CA GLU A 120 7.93 -2.36 6.82
C GLU A 120 7.39 -1.65 5.58
N ILE A 121 8.21 -1.43 4.55
CA ILE A 121 7.79 -0.90 3.24
C ILE A 121 8.07 -1.98 2.20
N LEU A 122 7.02 -2.60 1.66
CA LEU A 122 7.12 -3.80 0.82
C LEU A 122 6.59 -3.53 -0.59
N PRO A 123 7.32 -3.88 -1.66
CA PRO A 123 6.85 -3.67 -3.02
C PRO A 123 5.86 -4.77 -3.43
N ILE A 124 4.76 -4.36 -4.06
CA ILE A 124 3.77 -5.21 -4.72
C ILE A 124 3.98 -5.10 -6.23
N THR A 125 4.34 -6.22 -6.87
CA THR A 125 4.69 -6.24 -8.30
C THR A 125 3.74 -7.05 -9.15
N ARG A 126 2.72 -7.67 -8.53
CA ARG A 126 1.62 -8.35 -9.21
C ARG A 126 0.32 -8.12 -8.46
N ILE A 127 -0.74 -7.72 -9.16
CA ILE A 127 -2.07 -7.48 -8.60
C ILE A 127 -3.09 -8.20 -9.47
N ASP A 128 -3.96 -9.02 -8.86
CA ASP A 128 -4.98 -9.81 -9.60
C ASP A 128 -4.39 -10.59 -10.79
N ASP A 129 -3.24 -11.22 -10.56
CA ASP A 129 -2.45 -11.96 -11.55
C ASP A 129 -1.88 -11.14 -12.73
N VAL A 130 -2.01 -9.82 -12.68
CA VAL A 130 -1.42 -8.88 -13.63
C VAL A 130 -0.16 -8.25 -13.03
N SER A 131 0.94 -8.29 -13.78
CA SER A 131 2.19 -7.62 -13.37
C SER A 131 2.01 -6.11 -13.35
N ILE A 132 2.52 -5.46 -12.31
CA ILE A 132 2.66 -4.00 -12.26
C ILE A 132 3.97 -3.63 -12.96
N SER A 133 3.88 -2.73 -13.94
CA SER A 133 5.04 -2.30 -14.74
C SER A 133 5.83 -3.52 -15.27
N ASN A 134 7.12 -3.61 -14.97
CA ASN A 134 8.01 -4.70 -15.38
C ASN A 134 8.07 -5.89 -14.38
N GLY A 135 7.18 -5.93 -13.38
CA GLY A 135 7.12 -7.01 -12.38
C GLY A 135 8.22 -6.99 -11.31
N HIS A 136 8.99 -5.91 -11.21
CA HIS A 136 10.06 -5.73 -10.24
C HIS A 136 9.84 -4.49 -9.36
N SER A 137 10.46 -4.46 -8.18
CA SER A 137 10.54 -3.25 -7.35
C SER A 137 11.13 -2.10 -8.17
N GLY A 138 10.60 -0.88 -8.04
CA GLY A 138 11.15 0.29 -8.74
C GLY A 138 12.18 1.09 -7.93
N PRO A 139 12.80 2.11 -8.56
CA PRO A 139 13.85 2.90 -7.95
C PRO A 139 13.37 3.77 -6.78
N ILE A 140 12.15 4.30 -6.82
CA ILE A 140 11.63 5.17 -5.76
C ILE A 140 11.41 4.34 -4.49
N TRP A 141 10.86 3.12 -4.62
CA TRP A 141 10.77 2.19 -3.48
C TRP A 141 12.14 1.94 -2.84
N SER A 142 13.17 1.66 -3.66
CA SER A 142 14.51 1.34 -3.15
C SER A 142 15.08 2.49 -2.33
N LEU A 143 15.01 3.72 -2.86
CA LEU A 143 15.50 4.91 -2.17
C LEU A 143 14.79 5.13 -0.84
N VAL A 144 13.45 5.05 -0.84
CA VAL A 144 12.65 5.26 0.37
C VAL A 144 12.89 4.14 1.39
N TYR A 145 13.02 2.90 0.95
CA TYR A 145 13.32 1.76 1.81
C TYR A 145 14.70 1.89 2.47
N ASP A 146 15.74 2.22 1.70
CA ASP A 146 17.11 2.41 2.21
C ASP A 146 17.15 3.56 3.24
N GLN A 147 16.48 4.67 2.95
CA GLN A 147 16.34 5.78 3.91
C GLN A 147 15.60 5.33 5.17
N TYR A 148 14.52 4.56 5.04
CA TYR A 148 13.76 4.03 6.17
C TYR A 148 14.60 3.08 7.05
N GLN A 149 15.46 2.26 6.45
CA GLN A 149 16.38 1.40 7.23
C GLN A 149 17.42 2.22 8.00
N SER A 150 17.95 3.29 7.41
CA SER A 150 18.98 4.11 8.07
C SER A 150 18.51 4.74 9.40
N LEU A 151 17.20 4.98 9.53
CA LEU A 151 16.58 5.57 10.74
C LEU A 151 16.40 4.59 11.91
N LYS A 152 16.65 3.29 11.72
CA LYS A 152 16.55 2.28 12.79
C LYS A 152 17.87 2.07 13.56
N SER A 153 18.90 2.82 13.20
CA SER A 153 20.26 2.74 13.74
C SER A 153 20.38 3.47 15.07
#